data_AF-A0A091DBV5-F1
#
_entry.id   AF-A0A091DBV5-F1
#
_cell.length_a   1.000
_cell.length_b   1.000
_cell.length_c   1.000
_cell.angle_alpha   90.00
_cell.angle_beta   90.00
_cell.angle_gamma   90.00
#
_symmetry.space_group_name_H-M   'P 1'
#
loop_
_entity.id
_entity.type
_entity.pdbx_description
1 polymer ?
#
loop_
_entity_poly.entity_id
_entity_poly.type
_entity_poly.pdbx_seq_one_letter_code
_entity_poly.pdbx_strand_id
1 'polypeptide(L)'
;MTTVTVTAEFPPGVNREDNSALRETTSAHIIEETEYVRKIRTTLEKIRNQMFKDEAGQTSTNCKLDTKHCGSVQNGSDSEMDPSCCNLDLLKEKMRAKDLQLLEMNRENEILKIKLAASREAGAAALRNVAQRLFENYQTQSEDLRRKQEDSTYLLQVNKLEKEQKLKQHVETMNHVAEKLEEKHNQITELENLVQRMEKEKRTLLERKLSLENKLLQLKSNAPYAKRCQYLQVEISTLQEQISHLQFVIHSQHQHLHSVIQEVRLVTCFTM
;
A
#
# COMPACT_ATOMS: atom_id res chain seq x y z
N MET A 1 -34.48 8.81 27.08
CA MET A 1 -34.11 8.50 25.69
C MET A 1 -33.61 9.80 25.08
N THR A 2 -32.32 10.08 25.20
CA THR A 2 -31.72 11.33 24.73
C THR A 2 -30.67 10.95 23.69
N THR A 3 -30.98 11.21 22.44
CA THR A 3 -30.12 10.94 21.28
C THR A 3 -29.05 12.02 21.19
N VAL A 4 -27.80 11.65 21.43
CA VAL A 4 -26.61 12.47 21.21
C VAL A 4 -26.06 12.12 19.83
N THR A 5 -26.15 13.06 18.90
CA THR A 5 -25.46 13.01 17.60
C THR A 5 -23.98 13.31 17.82
N VAL A 6 -23.13 12.31 17.58
CA VAL A 6 -21.67 12.43 17.56
C VAL A 6 -21.24 12.86 16.16
N THR A 7 -20.75 14.10 16.05
CA THR A 7 -20.02 14.60 14.89
C THR A 7 -18.59 14.07 14.97
N ALA A 8 -18.26 13.10 14.11
CA ALA A 8 -16.89 12.65 13.91
C ALA A 8 -16.32 13.39 12.68
N GLU A 9 -15.42 14.35 12.91
CA GLU A 9 -14.60 14.92 11.85
C GLU A 9 -13.51 13.91 11.46
N PHE A 10 -13.63 13.37 10.24
CA PHE A 10 -12.57 12.62 9.58
C PHE A 10 -11.70 13.60 8.79
N PRO A 11 -10.35 13.49 8.81
CA PRO A 11 -9.50 14.28 7.94
C PRO A 11 -9.64 13.77 6.50
N PRO A 12 -9.79 14.65 5.49
CA PRO A 12 -9.74 14.25 4.10
C PRO A 12 -8.29 14.26 3.62
N GLY A 13 -7.81 13.12 3.13
CA GLY A 13 -6.65 13.09 2.25
C GLY A 13 -5.75 11.89 2.46
N VAL A 14 -5.71 11.02 1.45
CA VAL A 14 -4.67 11.00 0.40
C VAL A 14 -4.61 9.58 -0.18
N ASN A 15 -4.63 9.48 -1.51
CA ASN A 15 -4.43 8.28 -2.37
C ASN A 15 -5.66 7.54 -2.91
N ARG A 16 -6.64 8.25 -3.51
CA ARG A 16 -7.60 7.61 -4.43
C ARG A 16 -7.52 8.05 -5.90
N GLU A 17 -6.76 9.08 -6.23
CA GLU A 17 -6.68 9.62 -7.60
C GLU A 17 -5.62 8.95 -8.49
N ASP A 18 -4.50 8.48 -7.96
CA ASP A 18 -3.44 7.87 -8.81
C ASP A 18 -3.86 6.54 -9.47
N ASN A 19 -4.83 5.83 -8.89
CA ASN A 19 -5.37 4.60 -9.47
C ASN A 19 -6.44 4.83 -10.53
N SER A 20 -7.05 6.02 -10.58
CA SER A 20 -8.02 6.39 -11.64
C SER A 20 -7.27 6.74 -12.92
N ALA A 21 -6.22 7.56 -12.83
CA ALA A 21 -5.38 7.91 -13.96
C ALA A 21 -4.70 6.68 -14.60
N LEU A 22 -4.22 5.73 -13.79
CA LEU A 22 -3.62 4.49 -14.30
C LEU A 22 -4.64 3.55 -14.98
N ARG A 23 -5.87 3.46 -14.45
CA ARG A 23 -6.95 2.67 -15.06
C ARG A 23 -7.49 3.31 -16.35
N GLU A 24 -7.59 4.63 -16.39
CA GLU A 24 -7.97 5.37 -17.60
C GLU A 24 -6.92 5.24 -18.69
N THR A 25 -5.63 5.32 -18.33
CA THR A 25 -4.52 5.12 -19.28
C THR A 25 -4.49 3.69 -19.82
N THR A 26 -4.76 2.69 -18.97
CA THR A 26 -4.85 1.28 -19.39
C THR A 26 -6.05 1.04 -20.32
N SER A 27 -7.20 1.68 -20.03
CA SER A 27 -8.40 1.59 -20.88
C SER A 27 -8.18 2.24 -22.25
N ALA A 28 -7.59 3.43 -22.29
CA ALA A 28 -7.26 4.14 -23.54
C ALA A 28 -6.28 3.33 -24.41
N HIS A 29 -5.26 2.73 -23.79
CA HIS A 29 -4.28 1.90 -24.48
C HIS A 29 -4.91 0.62 -25.05
N ILE A 30 -5.80 -0.05 -24.31
CA ILE A 30 -6.54 -1.22 -24.83
C ILE A 30 -7.42 -0.84 -26.02
N ILE A 31 -8.11 0.29 -25.97
CA ILE A 31 -8.96 0.76 -27.09
C ILE A 31 -8.11 1.00 -28.34
N GLU A 32 -6.97 1.69 -28.20
CA GLU A 32 -6.05 1.97 -29.31
C GLU A 32 -5.49 0.68 -29.94
N GLU A 33 -5.04 -0.27 -29.12
CA GLU A 33 -4.58 -1.59 -29.58
C GLU A 33 -5.69 -2.36 -30.31
N THR A 34 -6.93 -2.33 -29.81
CA THR A 34 -8.05 -2.98 -30.52
C THR A 34 -8.42 -2.31 -31.85
N GLU A 35 -8.26 -0.99 -31.97
CA GLU A 35 -8.41 -0.27 -33.25
C GLU A 35 -7.28 -0.62 -34.22
N TYR A 36 -6.04 -0.73 -33.73
CA TYR A 36 -4.89 -1.12 -34.54
C TYR A 36 -5.05 -2.55 -35.11
N VAL A 37 -5.44 -3.51 -34.26
CA VAL A 37 -5.75 -4.89 -34.68
C VAL A 37 -6.87 -4.90 -35.73
N ARG A 38 -7.90 -4.05 -35.57
CA ARG A 38 -9.00 -3.94 -36.55
C ARG A 38 -8.52 -3.39 -37.90
N LYS A 39 -7.61 -2.41 -37.91
CA LYS A 39 -6.96 -1.87 -39.12
C LYS A 39 -6.10 -2.93 -39.81
N ILE A 40 -5.33 -3.73 -39.07
CA ILE A 40 -4.57 -4.85 -39.63
C ILE A 40 -5.51 -5.87 -40.26
N ARG A 41 -6.56 -6.30 -39.54
CA ARG A 41 -7.52 -7.29 -40.04
C ARG A 41 -8.19 -6.82 -41.33
N THR A 42 -8.62 -5.56 -41.40
CA THR A 42 -9.23 -4.98 -42.60
C THR A 42 -8.23 -4.87 -43.76
N THR A 43 -6.95 -4.62 -43.49
CA THR A 43 -5.91 -4.58 -44.52
C THR A 43 -5.59 -5.97 -45.05
N LEU A 44 -5.44 -6.97 -44.17
CA LEU A 44 -5.24 -8.37 -44.57
C LEU A 44 -6.44 -8.90 -45.36
N GLU A 45 -7.65 -8.51 -44.99
CA GLU A 45 -8.88 -8.84 -45.71
C GLU A 45 -8.89 -8.24 -47.13
N LYS A 46 -8.41 -6.99 -47.31
CA LYS A 46 -8.24 -6.38 -48.63
C LYS A 46 -7.21 -7.11 -49.47
N ILE A 47 -6.07 -7.49 -48.89
CA ILE A 47 -5.01 -8.25 -49.58
C ILE A 47 -5.56 -9.62 -50.02
N ARG A 48 -6.28 -10.32 -49.15
CA ARG A 48 -6.95 -11.59 -49.47
C ARG A 48 -7.90 -11.39 -50.64
N ASN A 49 -8.78 -10.40 -50.59
CA ASN A 49 -9.73 -10.14 -51.67
C ASN A 49 -9.04 -9.71 -52.97
N GLN A 50 -7.88 -9.06 -52.92
CA GLN A 50 -7.07 -8.74 -54.10
C GLN A 50 -6.49 -10.01 -54.72
N MET A 51 -5.89 -10.89 -53.91
CA MET A 51 -5.25 -12.12 -54.40
C MET A 51 -6.24 -13.17 -54.92
N PHE A 52 -7.46 -13.21 -54.38
CA PHE A 52 -8.45 -14.24 -54.73
C PHE A 52 -9.58 -13.75 -55.65
N LYS A 53 -9.63 -12.46 -56.03
CA LYS A 53 -10.59 -11.95 -57.03
C LYS A 53 -10.10 -12.02 -58.48
N ASP A 54 -8.79 -12.12 -58.74
CA ASP A 54 -8.27 -12.23 -60.11
C ASP A 54 -8.36 -13.65 -60.70
N GLU A 55 -8.56 -14.71 -59.89
CA GLU A 55 -8.66 -16.08 -60.39
C GLU A 55 -10.03 -16.47 -60.95
N ALA A 56 -11.08 -15.68 -60.76
CA ALA A 56 -12.41 -16.01 -61.27
C ALA A 56 -12.70 -15.46 -62.70
N GLY A 57 -11.77 -14.71 -63.31
CA GLY A 57 -12.05 -13.95 -64.55
C GLY A 57 -11.03 -14.01 -65.69
N GLN A 58 -9.88 -14.70 -65.54
CA GLN A 58 -8.81 -14.70 -66.55
C GLN A 58 -8.41 -16.12 -67.00
N THR A 59 -9.38 -16.89 -67.48
CA THR A 59 -9.10 -17.93 -68.48
C THR A 59 -8.81 -17.26 -69.82
N SER A 60 -7.53 -16.98 -70.05
CA SER A 60 -6.83 -17.02 -71.34
C SER A 60 -7.62 -16.54 -72.58
N THR A 61 -7.63 -15.23 -72.81
CA THR A 61 -7.80 -14.68 -74.17
C THR A 61 -6.43 -14.27 -74.72
N ASN A 62 -6.10 -14.87 -75.88
CA ASN A 62 -5.10 -14.47 -76.87
C ASN A 62 -3.62 -14.80 -76.62
N CYS A 63 -3.11 -15.75 -77.42
CA CYS A 63 -1.94 -15.53 -78.26
C CYS A 63 -2.09 -16.34 -79.57
N LYS A 64 -2.64 -15.68 -80.59
CA LYS A 64 -2.39 -16.00 -81.99
C LYS A 64 -0.91 -15.69 -82.27
N LEU A 65 -0.16 -16.67 -82.76
CA LEU A 65 1.02 -16.40 -83.57
C LEU A 65 0.95 -17.23 -84.84
N ASP A 66 1.06 -16.49 -85.94
CA ASP A 66 0.97 -16.91 -87.32
C ASP A 66 2.00 -17.98 -87.67
N THR A 67 1.57 -19.02 -88.39
CA THR A 67 2.47 -19.80 -89.25
C THR A 67 1.98 -19.65 -90.68
N LYS A 68 2.39 -18.54 -91.30
CA LYS A 68 2.32 -18.35 -92.75
C LYS A 68 3.42 -19.17 -93.43
N HIS A 69 2.97 -20.14 -94.22
CA HIS A 69 3.34 -20.37 -95.62
C HIS A 69 4.80 -20.17 -96.07
N CYS A 70 5.39 -21.27 -96.55
CA CYS A 70 6.10 -21.27 -97.83
C CYS A 70 5.85 -22.60 -98.55
N GLY A 71 5.15 -22.55 -99.67
CA GLY A 71 5.28 -23.54 -100.72
C GLY A 71 6.36 -23.09 -101.71
N SER A 72 7.12 -24.03 -102.25
CA SER A 72 7.64 -23.93 -103.62
C SER A 72 7.92 -25.32 -104.17
N VAL A 73 7.67 -25.44 -105.45
CA VAL A 73 7.53 -26.65 -106.27
C VAL A 73 8.81 -26.85 -107.10
N GLN A 74 9.15 -28.13 -107.31
CA GLN A 74 9.94 -28.72 -108.42
C GLN A 74 11.39 -28.28 -108.71
N ASN A 75 12.26 -29.28 -108.69
CA ASN A 75 13.16 -29.80 -109.76
C ASN A 75 14.37 -30.43 -109.04
N GLY A 76 14.73 -31.70 -109.26
CA GLY A 76 15.23 -32.26 -110.51
C GLY A 76 16.74 -32.49 -110.36
N SER A 77 17.16 -33.74 -110.54
CA SER A 77 18.52 -34.22 -110.81
C SER A 77 19.55 -34.34 -109.66
N ASP A 78 19.79 -35.60 -109.29
CA ASP A 78 21.07 -36.29 -109.10
C ASP A 78 22.34 -35.43 -108.96
N SER A 79 22.96 -35.51 -107.77
CA SER A 79 24.41 -35.52 -107.60
C SER A 79 24.75 -36.02 -106.20
N GLU A 80 25.42 -37.17 -106.13
CA GLU A 80 26.13 -37.63 -104.93
C GLU A 80 27.11 -36.56 -104.44
N MET A 81 26.91 -36.08 -103.20
CA MET A 81 27.97 -35.73 -102.24
C MET A 81 27.28 -35.50 -100.87
N ASP A 82 27.66 -36.26 -99.85
CA ASP A 82 27.08 -36.27 -98.50
C ASP A 82 26.90 -34.86 -97.87
N PRO A 83 25.66 -34.39 -97.57
CA PRO A 83 25.40 -33.19 -96.78
C PRO A 83 25.11 -33.48 -95.29
N SER A 84 25.33 -34.72 -94.84
CA SER A 84 24.81 -35.23 -93.56
C SER A 84 25.70 -34.92 -92.34
N CYS A 85 27.02 -34.75 -92.52
CA CYS A 85 27.95 -34.55 -91.39
C CYS A 85 27.81 -33.17 -90.71
N CYS A 86 27.68 -32.08 -91.46
CA CYS A 86 27.64 -30.72 -90.89
C CYS A 86 26.39 -30.44 -90.06
N ASN A 87 25.23 -31.02 -90.43
CA ASN A 87 23.98 -30.87 -89.69
C ASN A 87 23.95 -31.71 -88.41
N LEU A 88 24.54 -32.91 -88.45
CA LEU A 88 24.68 -33.78 -87.29
C LEU A 88 25.60 -33.17 -86.22
N ASP A 89 26.71 -32.55 -86.65
CA ASP A 89 27.66 -31.93 -85.73
C ASP A 89 27.11 -30.65 -85.09
N LEU A 90 26.39 -29.82 -85.85
CA LEU A 90 25.67 -28.66 -85.32
C LEU A 90 24.60 -29.05 -84.28
N LEU A 91 23.88 -30.16 -84.51
CA LEU A 91 22.89 -30.67 -83.56
C LEU A 91 23.57 -31.16 -82.27
N LYS A 92 24.67 -31.90 -82.38
CA LYS A 92 25.46 -32.36 -81.22
C LYS A 92 26.03 -31.21 -80.40
N GLU A 93 26.45 -30.13 -81.05
CA GLU A 93 26.91 -28.93 -80.36
C GLU A 93 25.78 -28.20 -79.63
N LYS A 94 24.61 -28.04 -80.27
CA LYS A 94 23.40 -27.49 -79.61
C LYS A 94 22.96 -28.35 -78.42
N MET A 95 23.04 -29.67 -78.52
CA MET A 95 22.74 -30.60 -77.44
C MET A 95 23.70 -30.41 -76.27
N ARG A 96 25.02 -30.39 -76.53
CA ARG A 96 26.04 -30.12 -75.51
C ARG A 96 25.86 -28.77 -74.83
N ALA A 97 25.51 -27.72 -75.59
CA ALA A 97 25.22 -26.40 -75.03
C ALA A 97 23.98 -26.42 -74.12
N LYS A 98 22.94 -27.19 -74.48
CA LYS A 98 21.75 -27.37 -73.65
C LYS A 98 22.03 -28.17 -72.38
N ASP A 99 22.87 -29.19 -72.45
CA ASP A 99 23.31 -29.96 -71.27
C ASP A 99 24.11 -29.10 -70.30
N LEU A 100 25.00 -28.25 -70.82
CA LEU A 100 25.74 -27.28 -70.01
C LEU A 100 24.78 -26.30 -69.30
N GLN A 101 23.79 -25.77 -70.03
CA GLN A 101 22.76 -24.88 -69.50
C GLN A 101 21.92 -25.56 -68.41
N LEU A 102 21.53 -26.82 -68.61
CA LEU A 102 20.76 -27.60 -67.63
C LEU A 102 21.59 -27.84 -66.36
N LEU A 103 22.89 -28.11 -66.51
CA LEU A 103 23.79 -28.32 -65.39
C LEU A 103 24.02 -27.03 -64.57
N GLU A 104 24.09 -25.88 -65.22
CA GLU A 104 24.14 -24.57 -64.56
C GLU A 104 22.83 -24.26 -63.83
N MET A 105 21.67 -24.43 -64.48
CA MET A 105 20.37 -24.26 -63.83
C MET A 105 20.17 -25.20 -62.63
N ASN A 106 20.66 -26.44 -62.70
CA ASN A 106 20.61 -27.37 -61.57
C ASN A 106 21.46 -26.89 -60.39
N ARG A 107 22.66 -26.34 -60.64
CA ARG A 107 23.49 -25.75 -59.57
C ARG A 107 22.80 -24.55 -58.93
N GLU A 108 22.20 -23.68 -59.73
CA GLU A 108 21.42 -22.55 -59.22
C GLU A 108 20.22 -23.01 -58.37
N ASN A 109 19.51 -24.05 -58.80
CA ASN A 109 18.39 -24.61 -58.07
C ASN A 109 18.81 -25.13 -56.68
N GLU A 110 19.94 -25.84 -56.59
CA GLU A 110 20.48 -26.30 -55.31
C GLU A 110 20.89 -25.13 -54.39
N ILE A 111 21.51 -24.08 -54.95
CA ILE A 111 21.81 -22.86 -54.19
C ILE A 111 20.53 -22.20 -53.67
N LEU A 112 19.48 -22.12 -54.49
CA LEU A 112 18.20 -21.53 -54.09
C LEU A 112 17.51 -22.34 -52.98
N LYS A 113 17.56 -23.68 -53.03
CA LYS A 113 17.05 -24.54 -51.95
C LYS A 113 17.76 -24.25 -50.62
N ILE A 114 19.09 -24.14 -50.63
CA ILE A 114 19.87 -23.83 -49.43
C ILE A 114 19.50 -22.43 -48.90
N LYS A 115 19.43 -21.42 -49.76
CA LYS A 115 19.03 -20.05 -49.36
C LYS A 115 17.63 -20.02 -48.77
N LEU A 116 16.68 -20.74 -49.38
CA LEU A 116 15.31 -20.82 -48.87
C LEU A 116 15.27 -21.47 -47.49
N ALA A 117 15.99 -22.58 -47.29
CA ALA A 117 16.08 -23.26 -46.00
C ALA A 117 16.72 -22.34 -44.94
N ALA A 118 17.82 -21.66 -45.27
CA ALA A 118 18.50 -20.72 -44.38
C ALA A 118 17.61 -19.54 -43.99
N SER A 119 16.90 -18.93 -44.95
CA SER A 119 15.97 -17.83 -44.68
C SER A 119 14.80 -18.26 -43.80
N ARG A 120 14.28 -19.48 -43.99
CA ARG A 120 13.22 -20.05 -43.13
C ARG A 120 13.71 -20.29 -41.71
N GLU A 121 14.89 -20.89 -41.55
CA GLU A 121 15.47 -21.13 -40.23
C GLU A 121 15.82 -19.83 -39.50
N ALA A 122 16.39 -18.84 -40.20
CA ALA A 122 16.65 -17.52 -39.64
C ALA A 122 15.35 -16.84 -39.16
N GLY A 123 14.27 -16.93 -39.94
CA GLY A 123 12.95 -16.44 -39.55
C GLY A 123 12.40 -17.15 -38.30
N ALA A 124 12.47 -18.49 -38.26
CA ALA A 124 12.03 -19.26 -37.10
C ALA A 124 12.87 -18.98 -35.85
N ALA A 125 14.18 -18.80 -35.99
CA ALA A 125 15.08 -18.41 -34.91
C ALA A 125 14.77 -17.00 -34.37
N ALA A 126 14.48 -16.04 -35.26
CA ALA A 126 14.07 -14.69 -34.85
C ALA A 126 12.78 -14.71 -34.03
N LEU A 127 11.76 -15.48 -34.47
CA LEU A 127 10.51 -15.64 -33.73
C LEU A 127 10.72 -16.29 -32.36
N ARG A 128 11.53 -17.36 -32.29
CA ARG A 128 11.90 -18.00 -31.01
C ARG A 128 12.58 -17.01 -30.07
N ASN A 129 13.52 -16.20 -30.58
CA ASN A 129 14.25 -15.23 -29.76
C ASN A 129 13.33 -14.13 -29.23
N VAL A 130 12.44 -13.60 -30.06
CA VAL A 130 11.46 -12.58 -29.63
C VAL A 130 10.51 -13.15 -28.59
N ALA A 131 9.98 -14.37 -28.81
CA ALA A 131 9.12 -15.04 -27.84
C ALA A 131 9.84 -15.24 -26.50
N GLN A 132 11.06 -15.78 -26.51
CA GLN A 132 11.85 -16.00 -25.31
C GLN A 132 12.08 -14.70 -24.53
N ARG A 133 12.52 -13.62 -25.19
CA ARG A 133 12.74 -12.33 -24.53
C ARG A 133 11.45 -11.76 -23.93
N LEU A 134 10.31 -11.94 -24.60
CA LEU A 134 9.02 -11.50 -24.08
C LEU A 134 8.67 -12.24 -22.79
N PHE A 135 8.86 -13.56 -22.76
CA PHE A 135 8.64 -14.37 -21.55
C PHE A 135 9.59 -13.98 -20.41
N GLU A 136 10.88 -13.84 -20.69
CA GLU A 136 11.88 -13.44 -19.69
C GLU A 136 11.58 -12.07 -19.10
N ASN A 137 11.20 -11.09 -19.93
CA ASN A 137 10.82 -9.76 -19.47
C ASN A 137 9.57 -9.79 -18.59
N TYR A 138 8.51 -10.49 -19.02
CA TYR A 138 7.28 -10.62 -18.24
C TYR A 138 7.55 -11.30 -16.89
N GLN A 139 8.33 -12.38 -16.90
CA GLN A 139 8.70 -13.09 -15.68
C GLN A 139 9.49 -12.20 -14.73
N THR A 140 10.53 -11.53 -15.22
CA THR A 140 11.37 -10.62 -14.41
C THR A 140 10.53 -9.49 -13.81
N GLN A 141 9.69 -8.85 -14.62
CA GLN A 141 8.83 -7.76 -14.17
C GLN A 141 7.83 -8.22 -13.10
N SER A 142 7.22 -9.39 -13.28
CA SER A 142 6.28 -9.97 -12.32
C SER A 142 6.96 -10.28 -10.99
N GLU A 143 8.16 -10.89 -11.02
CA GLU A 143 8.93 -11.20 -9.82
C GLU A 143 9.43 -9.94 -9.10
N ASP A 144 9.81 -8.90 -9.82
CA ASP A 144 10.20 -7.61 -9.25
C ASP A 144 9.02 -6.90 -8.57
N LEU A 145 7.84 -6.90 -9.21
CA LEU A 145 6.63 -6.34 -8.61
C LEU A 145 6.23 -7.10 -7.35
N ARG A 146 6.28 -8.44 -7.39
CA ARG A 146 6.03 -9.28 -6.21
C ARG A 146 6.99 -8.95 -5.08
N ARG A 147 8.30 -8.87 -5.34
CA ARG A 147 9.32 -8.50 -4.34
C ARG A 147 9.06 -7.12 -3.75
N LYS A 148 8.78 -6.11 -4.58
CA LYS A 148 8.43 -4.76 -4.09
C LYS A 148 7.17 -4.76 -3.21
N GLN A 149 6.18 -5.58 -3.55
CA GLN A 149 4.97 -5.71 -2.74
C GLN A 149 5.26 -6.40 -1.39
N GLU A 150 6.07 -7.46 -1.40
CA GLU A 150 6.53 -8.15 -0.18
C GLU A 150 7.33 -7.20 0.71
N ASP A 151 8.27 -6.45 0.15
CA ASP A 151 9.09 -5.45 0.87
C ASP A 151 8.22 -4.34 1.47
N SER A 152 7.26 -3.80 0.70
CA SER A 152 6.32 -2.79 1.17
C SER A 152 5.43 -3.31 2.31
N THR A 153 4.97 -4.55 2.19
CA THR A 153 4.15 -5.21 3.22
C THR A 153 4.96 -5.44 4.49
N TYR A 154 6.21 -5.91 4.35
CA TYR A 154 7.12 -6.11 5.46
C TYR A 154 7.43 -4.79 6.18
N LEU A 155 7.77 -3.74 5.43
CA LEU A 155 8.05 -2.42 5.99
C LEU A 155 6.84 -1.86 6.75
N LEU A 156 5.63 -2.00 6.19
CA LEU A 156 4.40 -1.60 6.86
C LEU A 156 4.17 -2.40 8.15
N GLN A 157 4.44 -3.71 8.14
CA GLN A 157 4.30 -4.56 9.31
C GLN A 157 5.28 -4.17 10.43
N VAL A 158 6.54 -3.89 10.08
CA VAL A 158 7.56 -3.43 11.04
C VAL A 158 7.17 -2.08 11.63
N ASN A 159 6.76 -1.12 10.79
CA ASN A 159 6.34 0.21 11.26
C ASN A 159 5.11 0.12 12.17
N LYS A 160 4.13 -0.72 11.82
CA LYS A 160 2.96 -0.99 12.65
C LYS A 160 3.39 -1.51 14.04
N LEU A 161 4.26 -2.51 14.08
CA LEU A 161 4.72 -3.12 15.33
C LEU A 161 5.47 -2.10 16.21
N GLU A 162 6.33 -1.28 15.61
CA GLU A 162 7.06 -0.23 16.33
C GLU A 162 6.12 0.81 16.94
N LYS A 163 5.10 1.25 16.18
CA LYS A 163 4.08 2.19 16.66
C LYS A 163 3.22 1.58 17.77
N GLU A 164 2.84 0.31 17.62
CA GLU A 164 2.10 -0.43 18.64
C GLU A 164 2.91 -0.59 19.94
N GLN A 165 4.20 -0.88 19.84
CA GLN A 165 5.09 -0.96 20.99
C GLN A 165 5.25 0.40 21.70
N LYS A 166 5.44 1.49 20.96
CA LYS A 166 5.50 2.84 21.52
C LYS A 166 4.20 3.22 22.23
N LEU A 167 3.06 2.91 21.62
CA LEU A 167 1.76 3.14 22.23
C LEU A 167 1.62 2.34 23.53
N LYS A 168 2.02 1.06 23.53
CA LYS A 168 2.00 0.22 24.72
C LYS A 168 2.85 0.80 25.86
N GLN A 169 4.07 1.27 25.57
CA GLN A 169 4.94 1.92 26.54
C GLN A 169 4.31 3.21 27.12
N HIS A 170 3.66 4.02 26.28
CA HIS A 170 2.95 5.21 26.74
C HIS A 170 1.75 4.85 27.63
N VAL A 171 0.99 3.81 27.29
CA VAL A 171 -0.12 3.32 28.11
C VAL A 171 0.39 2.79 29.46
N GLU A 172 1.47 2.01 29.47
CA GLU A 172 2.09 1.52 30.71
C GLU A 172 2.57 2.68 31.60
N THR A 173 3.21 3.70 31.01
CA THR A 173 3.65 4.89 31.74
C THR A 173 2.46 5.67 32.30
N MET A 174 1.40 5.83 31.52
CA MET A 174 0.18 6.52 31.94
C MET A 174 -0.53 5.77 33.07
N ASN A 175 -0.60 4.44 32.99
CA ASN A 175 -1.17 3.60 34.06
C ASN A 175 -0.37 3.77 35.36
N HIS A 176 0.95 3.74 35.30
CA HIS A 176 1.80 3.97 36.47
C HIS A 176 1.57 5.36 37.11
N VAL A 177 1.37 6.39 36.30
CA VAL A 177 1.02 7.72 36.81
C VAL A 177 -0.38 7.73 37.41
N ALA A 178 -1.35 7.07 36.79
CA ALA A 178 -2.71 6.96 37.30
C ALA A 178 -2.77 6.24 38.65
N GLU A 179 -2.03 5.13 38.81
CA GLU A 179 -1.91 4.39 40.08
C GLU A 179 -1.35 5.30 41.19
N LYS A 180 -0.24 6.00 40.92
CA LYS A 180 0.34 6.96 41.89
C LYS A 180 -0.61 8.11 42.24
N LEU A 181 -1.39 8.58 41.27
CA LEU A 181 -2.36 9.64 41.47
C LEU A 181 -3.50 9.15 42.37
N GLU A 182 -3.96 7.91 42.18
CA GLU A 182 -4.95 7.26 43.01
C GLU A 182 -4.44 7.07 44.45
N GLU A 183 -3.21 6.59 44.64
CA GLU A 183 -2.57 6.49 45.96
C GLU A 183 -2.56 7.83 46.69
N LYS A 184 -2.17 8.92 46.00
CA LYS A 184 -2.18 10.27 46.57
C LYS A 184 -3.59 10.76 46.88
N HIS A 185 -4.58 10.41 46.07
CA HIS A 185 -5.98 10.75 46.33
C HIS A 185 -6.52 10.02 47.57
N ASN A 186 -6.16 8.75 47.74
CA ASN A 186 -6.47 7.99 48.96
C ASN A 186 -5.82 8.64 50.19
N GLN A 187 -4.56 9.04 50.09
CA GLN A 187 -3.85 9.76 51.17
C GLN A 187 -4.55 11.08 51.54
N ILE A 188 -5.00 11.87 50.55
CA ILE A 188 -5.77 13.10 50.77
C ILE A 188 -7.06 12.80 51.54
N THR A 189 -7.80 11.78 51.10
CA THR A 189 -9.06 11.37 51.72
C THR A 189 -8.87 10.95 53.19
N GLU A 190 -7.81 10.20 53.50
CA GLU A 190 -7.48 9.81 54.87
C GLU A 190 -7.15 11.02 55.77
N LEU A 191 -6.36 11.96 55.27
CA LEU A 191 -6.00 13.20 55.98
C LEU A 191 -7.22 14.10 56.21
N GLU A 192 -8.09 14.26 55.21
CA GLU A 192 -9.35 14.99 55.34
C GLU A 192 -10.24 14.39 56.44
N ASN A 193 -10.38 13.07 56.45
CA ASN A 193 -11.14 12.36 57.49
C ASN A 193 -10.52 12.54 58.89
N LEU A 194 -9.19 12.49 59.02
CA LEU A 194 -8.49 12.74 60.27
C LEU A 194 -8.76 14.17 60.79
N VAL A 195 -8.54 15.17 59.93
CA VAL A 195 -8.78 16.58 60.24
C VAL A 195 -10.23 16.81 60.65
N GLN A 196 -11.19 16.21 59.95
CA GLN A 196 -12.61 16.33 60.26
C GLN A 196 -12.94 15.72 61.64
N ARG A 197 -12.34 14.59 62.02
CA ARG A 197 -12.50 14.01 63.36
C ARG A 197 -11.93 14.92 64.45
N MET A 198 -10.76 15.49 64.22
CA MET A 198 -10.14 16.43 65.15
C MET A 198 -10.97 17.72 65.31
N GLU A 199 -11.55 18.25 64.23
CA GLU A 199 -12.46 19.41 64.30
C GLU A 199 -13.80 19.08 65.00
N LYS A 200 -14.27 17.84 64.92
CA LYS A 200 -15.41 17.36 65.72
C LYS A 200 -15.05 17.34 67.22
N GLU A 201 -13.91 16.77 67.56
CA GLU A 201 -13.42 16.71 68.96
C GLU A 201 -13.18 18.11 69.54
N LYS A 202 -12.60 19.02 68.76
CA LYS A 202 -12.42 20.42 69.19
C LYS A 202 -13.76 21.09 69.50
N ARG A 203 -14.80 20.85 68.70
CA ARG A 203 -16.15 21.36 68.96
C ARG A 203 -16.74 20.80 70.26
N THR A 204 -16.63 19.49 70.50
CA THR A 204 -17.13 18.89 71.75
C THR A 204 -16.39 19.39 72.98
N LEU A 205 -15.06 19.60 72.90
CA LEU A 205 -14.28 20.20 73.98
C LEU A 205 -14.69 21.65 74.25
N LEU A 206 -14.93 22.45 73.20
CA LEU A 206 -15.42 23.83 73.33
C LEU A 206 -16.81 23.90 73.99
N GLU A 207 -17.74 23.04 73.58
CA GLU A 207 -19.08 22.93 74.19
C GLU A 207 -18.99 22.54 75.67
N ARG A 208 -18.13 21.56 76.01
CA ARG A 208 -17.89 21.16 77.40
C ARG A 208 -17.30 22.30 78.23
N LYS A 209 -16.31 23.00 77.69
CA LYS A 209 -15.69 24.16 78.35
C LYS A 209 -16.74 25.24 78.65
N LEU A 210 -17.56 25.60 77.67
CA LEU A 210 -18.64 26.58 77.82
C LEU A 210 -19.67 26.15 78.88
N SER A 211 -20.02 24.87 78.95
CA SER A 211 -20.89 24.33 80.00
C SER A 211 -20.31 24.52 81.41
N LEU A 212 -19.00 24.29 81.59
CA LEU A 212 -18.33 24.49 82.88
C LEU A 212 -18.19 25.98 83.24
N GLU A 213 -17.91 26.86 82.28
CA GLU A 213 -17.89 28.30 82.47
C GLU A 213 -19.26 28.84 82.94
N ASN A 214 -20.35 28.37 82.33
CA ASN A 214 -21.71 28.71 82.76
C ASN A 214 -22.02 28.22 84.18
N LYS A 215 -21.62 26.99 84.53
CA LYS A 215 -21.77 26.45 85.91
C LYS A 215 -20.95 27.26 86.92
N LEU A 216 -19.73 27.67 86.56
CA LEU A 216 -18.87 28.52 87.38
C LEU A 216 -19.53 29.88 87.64
N LEU A 217 -20.13 30.49 86.61
CA LEU A 217 -20.90 31.74 86.71
C LEU A 217 -22.10 31.61 87.67
N GLN A 218 -22.86 30.52 87.59
CA GLN A 218 -23.99 30.24 88.49
C GLN A 218 -23.57 29.94 89.95
N LEU A 219 -22.37 29.38 90.15
CA LEU A 219 -21.84 29.13 91.49
C LEU A 219 -21.24 30.39 92.11
N LYS A 220 -20.66 31.31 91.32
CA LYS A 220 -20.14 32.60 91.80
C LYS A 220 -21.23 33.53 92.34
N SER A 221 -22.49 33.38 91.91
CA SER A 221 -23.63 34.10 92.49
C SER A 221 -24.10 33.54 93.85
N ASN A 222 -23.54 32.43 94.34
CA ASN A 222 -23.88 31.76 95.61
C ASN A 222 -22.64 31.62 96.53
N ALA A 223 -22.60 32.34 97.65
CA ALA A 223 -21.37 32.62 98.44
C ALA A 223 -20.58 31.45 99.12
N PRO A 224 -21.12 30.25 99.45
CA PRO A 224 -20.38 29.28 100.27
C PRO A 224 -19.54 28.22 99.50
N TYR A 225 -19.47 28.24 98.17
CA TYR A 225 -18.92 27.12 97.36
C TYR A 225 -17.48 27.31 96.80
N ALA A 226 -16.60 28.04 97.50
CA ALA A 226 -15.26 28.42 97.00
C ALA A 226 -14.40 27.26 96.47
N LYS A 227 -14.34 26.11 97.15
CA LYS A 227 -13.56 24.93 96.71
C LYS A 227 -14.06 24.34 95.39
N ARG A 228 -15.37 24.33 95.16
CA ARG A 228 -16.00 23.80 93.94
C ARG A 228 -15.76 24.72 92.75
N CYS A 229 -15.76 26.03 92.97
CA CYS A 229 -15.36 27.02 91.97
C CYS A 229 -13.89 26.84 91.56
N GLN A 230 -13.00 26.60 92.53
CA GLN A 230 -11.57 26.40 92.26
C GLN A 230 -11.31 25.13 91.43
N TYR A 231 -12.01 24.03 91.74
CA TYR A 231 -11.97 22.81 90.93
C TYR A 231 -12.44 23.05 89.48
N LEU A 232 -13.58 23.72 89.30
CA LEU A 232 -14.09 24.06 87.96
C LEU A 232 -13.12 24.96 87.19
N GLN A 233 -12.47 25.91 87.86
CA GLN A 233 -11.46 26.79 87.26
C GLN A 233 -10.26 26.00 86.72
N VAL A 234 -9.81 24.97 87.44
CA VAL A 234 -8.74 24.07 87.00
C VAL A 234 -9.19 23.25 85.79
N GLU A 235 -10.39 22.63 85.83
CA GLU A 235 -10.92 21.84 84.70
C GLU A 235 -11.08 22.69 83.43
N ILE A 236 -11.56 23.94 83.56
CA ILE A 236 -11.64 24.89 82.44
C ILE A 236 -10.25 25.21 81.87
N SER A 237 -9.24 25.37 82.72
CA SER A 237 -7.86 25.66 82.29
C SER A 237 -7.24 24.46 81.56
N THR A 238 -7.48 23.25 82.05
CA THR A 238 -7.06 22.02 81.36
C THR A 238 -7.75 21.85 80.00
N LEU A 239 -9.05 22.11 79.91
CA LEU A 239 -9.76 22.08 78.62
C LEU A 239 -9.23 23.15 77.66
N GLN A 240 -8.91 24.35 78.15
CA GLN A 240 -8.32 25.42 77.33
C GLN A 240 -6.98 24.99 76.74
N GLU A 241 -6.14 24.31 77.51
CA GLU A 241 -4.86 23.76 77.05
C GLU A 241 -5.05 22.64 76.02
N GLN A 242 -5.96 21.69 76.28
CA GLN A 242 -6.30 20.63 75.32
C GLN A 242 -6.82 21.18 73.99
N ILE A 243 -7.69 22.20 74.03
CA ILE A 243 -8.19 22.87 72.83
C ILE A 243 -7.05 23.56 72.08
N SER A 244 -6.15 24.23 72.79
CA SER A 244 -5.01 24.93 72.19
C SER A 244 -4.04 23.96 71.52
N HIS A 245 -3.74 22.84 72.18
CA HIS A 245 -2.94 21.77 71.61
C HIS A 245 -3.60 21.16 70.37
N LEU A 246 -4.90 20.83 70.46
CA LEU A 246 -5.63 20.25 69.34
C LEU A 246 -5.70 21.21 68.14
N GLN A 247 -5.90 22.52 68.38
CA GLN A 247 -5.84 23.55 67.34
C GLN A 247 -4.48 23.58 66.63
N PHE A 248 -3.37 23.46 67.37
CA PHE A 248 -2.03 23.41 66.78
C PHE A 248 -1.85 22.18 65.89
N VAL A 249 -2.23 20.99 66.36
CA VAL A 249 -2.11 19.76 65.57
C VAL A 249 -3.01 19.83 64.33
N ILE A 250 -4.24 20.34 64.44
CA ILE A 250 -5.14 20.55 63.30
C ILE A 250 -4.49 21.44 62.24
N HIS A 251 -3.84 22.54 62.67
CA HIS A 251 -3.17 23.45 61.75
C HIS A 251 -2.02 22.76 61.00
N SER A 252 -1.18 22.00 61.72
CA SER A 252 -0.11 21.21 61.11
C SER A 252 -0.65 20.17 60.11
N GLN A 253 -1.74 19.48 60.45
CA GLN A 253 -2.36 18.50 59.54
C GLN A 253 -2.97 19.18 58.30
N HIS A 254 -3.57 20.36 58.42
CA HIS A 254 -4.04 21.14 57.26
C HIS A 254 -2.89 21.57 56.36
N GLN A 255 -1.75 21.98 56.93
CA GLN A 255 -0.57 22.32 56.14
C GLN A 255 -0.04 21.11 55.37
N HIS A 256 0.01 19.94 56.01
CA HIS A 256 0.42 18.70 55.36
C HIS A 256 -0.54 18.31 54.23
N LEU A 257 -1.86 18.34 54.49
CA LEU A 257 -2.89 18.09 53.49
C LEU A 257 -2.75 19.02 52.28
N HIS A 258 -2.53 20.31 52.50
CA HIS A 258 -2.33 21.27 51.42
C HIS A 258 -1.09 20.95 50.57
N SER A 259 0.02 20.51 51.20
CA SER A 259 1.22 20.08 50.49
C SER A 259 0.93 18.89 49.56
N VAL A 260 0.23 17.86 50.05
CA VAL A 260 -0.11 16.67 49.24
C VAL A 260 -1.06 17.04 48.09
N ILE A 261 -2.04 17.90 48.33
CA ILE A 261 -2.93 18.41 47.27
C ILE A 261 -2.14 19.18 46.21
N GLN A 262 -1.15 19.98 46.61
CA GLN A 262 -0.31 20.72 45.67
C GLN A 262 0.56 19.78 44.81
N GLU A 263 1.12 18.72 45.39
CA GLU A 263 1.84 17.69 44.63
C GLU A 263 0.95 17.05 43.55
N VAL A 264 -0.29 16.70 43.90
CA VAL A 264 -1.26 16.14 42.96
C VAL A 264 -1.60 17.10 41.81
N ARG A 265 -1.79 18.39 42.10
CA ARG A 265 -2.02 19.42 41.07
C ARG A 265 -0.82 19.58 40.13
N LEU A 266 0.40 19.47 40.65
CA LEU A 266 1.60 19.56 39.82
C LEU A 266 1.69 18.35 38.89
N VAL A 267 1.52 17.13 39.41
CA VAL A 267 1.56 15.90 38.59
C VAL A 267 0.53 15.97 37.46
N THR A 268 -0.72 16.35 37.76
CA THR A 268 -1.77 16.50 36.75
C THR A 268 -1.47 17.57 35.69
N CYS A 269 -0.85 18.69 36.08
CA CYS A 269 -0.51 19.76 35.15
C CYS A 269 0.68 19.42 34.23
N PHE A 270 1.59 18.53 34.65
CA PHE A 270 2.71 18.07 33.82
C PHE A 270 2.33 16.96 32.85
N THR A 271 1.21 16.27 33.09
CA THR A 271 0.73 15.16 32.24
C THR A 271 -0.32 15.54 31.21
N MET A 272 -0.89 16.74 31.28
CA MET A 272 -1.84 17.31 30.29
C MET A 272 -1.08 18.15 29.25
#